data_AF-A0A364MXL0-F1
#
_entry.id   AF-A0A364MXL0-F1
#
_cell.length_a   1.000
_cell.length_b   1.000
_cell.length_c   1.000
_cell.angle_alpha   90.00
_cell.angle_beta   90.00
_cell.angle_gamma   90.00
#
_symmetry.space_group_name_H-M   'P 1'
#
loop_
_entity.id
_entity.type
_entity.pdbx_description
1 polymer ?
#
loop_
_entity_poly.entity_id
_entity_poly.type
_entity_poly.pdbx_seq_one_letter_code
_entity_poly.pdbx_strand_id
1 'polypeptide(L)'
;MAEVATPEIFPPDEEKKLLDEANTEKASANKTFTSGEYNGAIQGYEKALAVCPTYLEYDIAVLRSNIAACHLKLEEWKQAVESATQALEALDRIDAPPAPRDTIHQDGEHQASGSGAINQIDDTTEIYLDALARTNHSINDVHKLRTKALLRRAKARHEVGGWASLQGALEDYQALSKPPHQLSSLDLKAVQAALRKLPGQMDEAKNAEMADMMGKLKQLGNGILKPFGLSTENFQFTKDEKSGGYTNPREHEWDPTLAHSFMKSFLILHTLPWMRTNFQFGGFQPRLLDVMKSLLGFSSPPSPPHALSTPTADEPDSDYHNGIPYVKLNSEFRDCLRKQWTNDPNQLYLGCCFDPKLDINLAKDFNIEGLCPVVKATDGDRFILRDAKARYYLWDAWDGRLLRFRDSWTEGFTSKELLVSNLVCNMTRAEMDTDDIYKERLVD
;
A
#
# COMPACT_ATOMS: atom_id res chain seq x y z
N MET A 1 15.35 -2.88 -20.46
CA MET A 1 14.00 -2.49 -20.91
C MET A 1 13.62 -3.46 -22.00
N ALA A 2 12.61 -4.29 -21.78
CA ALA A 2 12.09 -5.17 -22.84
C ALA A 2 11.29 -4.28 -23.80
N GLU A 3 11.72 -4.22 -25.05
CA GLU A 3 11.01 -3.56 -26.15
C GLU A 3 9.62 -4.21 -26.25
N VAL A 4 8.56 -3.45 -25.92
CA VAL A 4 7.17 -3.94 -26.06
C VAL A 4 6.89 -4.02 -27.55
N ALA A 5 6.93 -5.23 -28.10
CA ALA A 5 6.64 -5.47 -29.51
C ALA A 5 5.24 -4.93 -29.83
N THR A 6 5.16 -4.01 -30.79
CA THR A 6 3.88 -3.51 -31.30
C THR A 6 3.09 -4.69 -31.87
N PRO A 7 1.80 -4.86 -31.48
CA PRO A 7 1.01 -5.99 -31.96
C PRO A 7 0.82 -5.88 -33.47
N GLU A 8 1.00 -6.99 -34.19
CA GLU A 8 0.71 -7.05 -35.62
C GLU A 8 -0.80 -6.93 -35.85
N ILE A 9 -1.22 -5.84 -36.52
CA ILE A 9 -2.62 -5.52 -36.75
C ILE A 9 -3.05 -6.13 -38.09
N PHE A 10 -4.16 -6.87 -38.08
CA PHE A 10 -4.73 -7.46 -39.29
C PHE A 10 -5.31 -6.36 -40.22
N PRO A 11 -5.33 -6.59 -41.55
CA PRO A 11 -6.06 -5.71 -42.46
C PRO A 11 -7.54 -5.57 -42.04
N PRO A 12 -8.19 -4.41 -42.26
CA PRO A 12 -9.54 -4.14 -41.76
C PRO A 12 -10.58 -5.20 -42.14
N ASP A 13 -10.49 -5.76 -43.35
CA ASP A 13 -11.43 -6.80 -43.83
C ASP A 13 -11.24 -8.14 -43.10
N GLU A 14 -9.99 -8.51 -42.81
CA GLU A 14 -9.67 -9.75 -42.10
C GLU A 14 -9.96 -9.63 -40.61
N GLU A 15 -9.61 -8.50 -39.99
CA GLU A 15 -9.99 -8.19 -38.61
C GLU A 15 -11.50 -8.26 -38.43
N LYS A 16 -12.27 -7.60 -39.31
CA LYS A 16 -13.73 -7.62 -39.25
C LYS A 16 -14.27 -9.05 -39.37
N LYS A 17 -13.72 -9.86 -40.27
CA LYS A 17 -14.13 -11.26 -40.43
C LYS A 17 -13.87 -12.07 -39.14
N LEU A 18 -12.70 -11.94 -38.54
CA LEU A 18 -12.35 -12.62 -37.29
C LEU A 18 -13.24 -12.14 -36.13
N LEU A 19 -13.53 -10.85 -36.06
CA LEU A 19 -14.43 -10.28 -35.05
C LEU A 19 -15.87 -10.75 -35.23
N ASP A 20 -16.37 -10.84 -36.47
CA ASP A 20 -17.71 -11.37 -36.78
C ASP A 20 -17.83 -12.86 -36.41
N GLU A 21 -16.77 -13.64 -36.65
CA GLU A 21 -16.68 -15.05 -36.24
C GLU A 21 -16.67 -15.19 -34.71
N ALA A 22 -15.82 -14.43 -34.01
CA ALA A 22 -15.79 -14.39 -32.55
C ALA A 22 -17.15 -13.95 -31.96
N ASN A 23 -17.83 -12.98 -32.57
CA ASN A 23 -19.16 -12.53 -32.17
C ASN A 23 -20.23 -13.60 -32.39
N THR A 24 -20.10 -14.43 -33.43
CA THR A 24 -20.99 -15.56 -33.70
C THR A 24 -20.86 -16.63 -32.61
N GLU A 25 -19.62 -17.00 -32.26
CA GLU A 25 -19.35 -17.93 -31.15
C GLU A 25 -19.83 -17.36 -29.80
N LYS A 26 -19.58 -16.07 -29.54
CA LYS A 26 -20.10 -15.37 -28.36
C LYS A 26 -21.62 -15.40 -28.29
N ALA A 27 -22.31 -15.18 -29.40
CA ALA A 27 -23.78 -15.22 -29.44
C ALA A 27 -24.32 -16.63 -29.20
N SER A 28 -23.64 -17.67 -29.70
CA SER A 28 -23.94 -19.07 -29.39
C SER A 28 -23.75 -19.36 -27.90
N ALA A 29 -22.60 -18.96 -27.33
CA ALA A 29 -22.28 -19.12 -25.92
C ALA A 29 -23.27 -18.37 -25.00
N ASN A 30 -23.72 -17.17 -25.37
CA ASN A 30 -24.76 -16.43 -24.64
C ASN A 30 -26.09 -17.23 -24.59
N LYS A 31 -26.48 -17.91 -25.67
CA LYS A 31 -27.68 -18.76 -25.68
C LYS A 31 -27.51 -19.94 -24.72
N THR A 32 -26.37 -20.61 -24.78
CA THR A 32 -26.02 -21.72 -23.88
C THR A 32 -25.94 -21.28 -22.40
N PHE A 33 -25.47 -20.05 -22.16
CA PHE A 33 -25.48 -19.44 -20.82
C PHE A 33 -26.92 -19.25 -20.31
N THR A 34 -27.81 -18.74 -21.16
CA THR A 34 -29.22 -18.55 -20.77
C THR A 34 -29.99 -19.85 -20.56
N SER A 35 -29.57 -20.96 -21.17
CA SER A 35 -30.14 -22.30 -20.89
C SER A 35 -29.60 -22.93 -19.60
N GLY A 36 -28.66 -22.28 -18.91
CA GLY A 36 -28.07 -22.76 -17.65
C GLY A 36 -26.92 -23.76 -17.84
N GLU A 37 -26.50 -24.02 -19.08
CA GLU A 37 -25.38 -24.92 -19.37
C GLU A 37 -24.05 -24.14 -19.33
N TYR A 38 -23.60 -23.80 -18.12
CA TYR A 38 -22.48 -22.89 -17.94
C TYR A 38 -21.14 -23.44 -18.45
N ASN A 39 -20.88 -24.74 -18.31
CA ASN A 39 -19.67 -25.38 -18.86
C ASN A 39 -19.63 -25.32 -20.40
N GLY A 40 -20.76 -25.57 -21.06
CA GLY A 40 -20.86 -25.42 -22.51
C GLY A 40 -20.69 -23.96 -22.95
N ALA A 41 -21.23 -23.01 -22.17
CA ALA A 41 -21.05 -21.59 -22.42
C ALA A 41 -19.58 -21.16 -22.28
N ILE A 42 -18.85 -21.65 -21.27
CA ILE A 42 -17.41 -21.39 -21.09
C ILE A 42 -16.63 -21.83 -22.34
N GLN A 43 -16.84 -23.07 -22.80
CA GLN A 43 -16.19 -23.57 -24.01
C GLN A 43 -16.51 -22.72 -25.25
N GLY A 44 -17.75 -22.23 -25.36
CA GLY A 44 -18.15 -21.32 -26.43
C GLY A 44 -17.42 -19.97 -26.37
N TYR A 45 -17.27 -19.37 -25.18
CA TYR A 45 -16.50 -18.14 -25.01
C TYR A 45 -15.00 -18.34 -25.23
N GLU A 46 -14.43 -19.49 -24.84
CA GLU A 46 -13.02 -19.83 -25.11
C GLU A 46 -12.76 -19.98 -26.61
N LYS A 47 -13.70 -20.59 -27.36
CA LYS A 47 -13.64 -20.60 -28.83
C LYS A 47 -13.66 -19.20 -29.42
N ALA A 48 -14.54 -18.33 -28.93
CA ALA A 48 -14.58 -16.93 -29.35
C ALA A 48 -13.23 -16.21 -29.04
N LEU A 49 -12.63 -16.48 -27.89
CA LEU A 49 -11.31 -15.94 -27.51
C LEU A 49 -10.18 -16.42 -28.42
N ALA A 50 -10.23 -17.67 -28.88
CA ALA A 50 -9.22 -18.22 -29.77
C ALA A 50 -9.24 -17.59 -31.17
N VAL A 51 -10.38 -17.05 -31.60
CA VAL A 51 -10.55 -16.39 -32.91
C VAL A 51 -10.37 -14.87 -32.81
N CYS A 52 -10.67 -14.27 -31.65
CA CYS A 52 -10.58 -12.84 -31.44
C CYS A 52 -9.12 -12.34 -31.57
N PRO A 53 -8.84 -11.33 -32.43
CA PRO A 53 -7.52 -10.71 -32.50
C PRO A 53 -7.06 -10.19 -31.13
N THR A 54 -5.79 -10.43 -30.80
CA THR A 54 -5.23 -10.22 -29.46
C THR A 54 -5.16 -8.76 -29.02
N TYR A 55 -5.13 -7.82 -29.97
CA TYR A 55 -5.12 -6.39 -29.72
C TYR A 55 -6.53 -5.79 -29.53
N LEU A 56 -7.61 -6.56 -29.73
CA LEU A 56 -8.99 -6.14 -29.45
C LEU A 56 -9.32 -6.35 -27.96
N GLU A 57 -8.63 -5.61 -27.10
CA GLU A 57 -8.66 -5.79 -25.64
C GLU A 57 -10.07 -5.68 -25.04
N TYR A 58 -10.93 -4.81 -25.59
CA TYR A 58 -12.29 -4.67 -25.10
C TYR A 58 -13.13 -5.94 -25.37
N ASP A 59 -13.05 -6.49 -26.59
CA ASP A 59 -13.76 -7.71 -26.96
C ASP A 59 -13.27 -8.92 -26.15
N ILE A 60 -11.96 -9.03 -25.94
CA ILE A 60 -11.34 -10.01 -25.05
C ILE A 60 -11.86 -9.86 -23.62
N ALA A 61 -11.92 -8.63 -23.10
CA ALA A 61 -12.43 -8.35 -21.77
C ALA A 61 -13.91 -8.75 -21.64
N VAL A 62 -14.75 -8.52 -22.66
CA VAL A 62 -16.16 -8.94 -22.66
C VAL A 62 -16.27 -10.45 -22.51
N LEU A 63 -15.50 -11.20 -23.30
CA LEU A 63 -15.51 -12.67 -23.29
C LEU A 63 -15.04 -13.21 -21.93
N ARG A 64 -13.90 -12.73 -21.42
CA ARG A 64 -13.37 -13.12 -20.10
C ARG A 64 -14.32 -12.78 -18.96
N SER A 65 -14.97 -11.62 -19.02
CA SER A 65 -15.94 -11.20 -18.02
C SER A 65 -17.21 -12.07 -18.03
N ASN A 66 -17.60 -12.59 -19.20
CA ASN A 66 -18.70 -13.56 -19.31
C ASN A 66 -18.29 -14.95 -18.80
N ILE A 67 -17.07 -15.42 -19.06
CA ILE A 67 -16.53 -16.64 -18.46
C ILE A 67 -16.54 -16.54 -16.93
N ALA A 68 -16.11 -15.40 -16.37
CA ALA A 68 -16.20 -15.16 -14.93
C ALA A 68 -17.64 -15.26 -14.41
N ALA A 69 -18.63 -14.81 -15.18
CA ALA A 69 -20.04 -14.95 -14.81
C ALA A 69 -20.50 -16.43 -14.82
N CYS A 70 -19.99 -17.26 -15.74
CA CYS A 70 -20.23 -18.71 -15.74
C CYS A 70 -19.64 -19.37 -14.49
N HIS A 71 -18.37 -19.11 -14.17
CA HIS A 71 -17.71 -19.67 -12.98
C HIS A 71 -18.42 -19.24 -11.68
N LEU A 72 -18.93 -18.01 -11.60
CA LEU A 72 -19.77 -17.58 -10.47
C LEU A 72 -21.09 -18.35 -10.35
N LYS A 73 -21.66 -18.84 -11.45
CA LYS A 73 -22.87 -19.67 -11.45
C LYS A 73 -22.58 -21.12 -11.11
N LEU A 74 -21.37 -21.58 -11.38
CA LEU A 74 -20.86 -22.90 -11.01
C LEU A 74 -20.25 -22.96 -9.60
N GLU A 75 -20.17 -21.82 -8.91
CA GLU A 75 -19.51 -21.68 -7.60
C GLU A 75 -17.99 -22.02 -7.65
N GLU A 76 -17.39 -21.88 -8.83
CA GLU A 76 -15.96 -22.08 -9.08
C GLU A 76 -15.20 -20.78 -8.80
N TRP A 77 -15.12 -20.42 -7.51
CA TRP A 77 -14.72 -19.07 -7.09
C TRP A 77 -13.32 -18.67 -7.56
N LYS A 78 -12.34 -19.59 -7.52
CA LYS A 78 -10.96 -19.28 -7.93
C LYS A 78 -10.87 -18.97 -9.42
N GLN A 79 -11.52 -19.78 -10.25
CA GLN A 79 -11.57 -19.58 -11.69
C GLN A 79 -12.37 -18.31 -12.04
N ALA A 80 -13.41 -17.98 -11.27
CA ALA A 80 -14.11 -16.70 -11.42
C ALA A 80 -13.20 -15.49 -11.13
N VAL A 81 -12.36 -15.57 -10.09
CA VAL A 81 -11.37 -14.52 -9.78
C VAL A 81 -10.36 -14.38 -10.91
N GLU A 82 -9.84 -15.49 -11.42
CA GLU A 82 -8.87 -15.49 -12.51
C GLU A 82 -9.44 -14.86 -13.78
N SER A 83 -10.59 -15.34 -14.27
CA SER A 83 -11.22 -14.80 -15.48
C SER A 83 -11.60 -13.33 -15.34
N ALA A 84 -12.09 -12.91 -14.16
CA ALA A 84 -12.41 -11.50 -13.92
C ALA A 84 -11.14 -10.62 -13.84
N THR A 85 -10.04 -11.14 -13.31
CA THR A 85 -8.74 -10.43 -13.27
C THR A 85 -8.19 -10.25 -14.68
N GLN A 86 -8.19 -11.31 -15.48
CA GLN A 86 -7.79 -11.24 -16.89
C GLN A 86 -8.65 -10.28 -17.71
N ALA A 87 -9.94 -10.13 -17.38
CA ALA A 87 -10.81 -9.13 -18.01
C ALA A 87 -10.41 -7.70 -17.60
N LEU A 88 -10.07 -7.48 -16.32
CA LEU A 88 -9.63 -6.18 -15.83
C LEU A 88 -8.27 -5.79 -16.40
N GLU A 89 -7.31 -6.72 -16.47
CA GLU A 89 -6.01 -6.47 -17.10
C GLU A 89 -6.14 -6.03 -18.56
N ALA A 90 -7.05 -6.63 -19.33
CA ALA A 90 -7.33 -6.22 -20.70
C ALA A 90 -7.91 -4.79 -20.75
N LEU A 91 -8.83 -4.45 -19.84
CA LEU A 91 -9.39 -3.09 -19.76
C LEU A 91 -8.36 -2.06 -19.31
N ASP A 92 -7.44 -2.44 -18.43
CA ASP A 92 -6.40 -1.56 -17.90
C ASP A 92 -5.35 -1.21 -18.97
N ARG A 93 -5.20 -2.03 -20.02
CA ARG A 93 -4.41 -1.68 -21.22
C ARG A 93 -5.07 -0.59 -22.07
N ILE A 94 -6.39 -0.46 -22.02
CA ILE A 94 -7.15 0.57 -22.74
C ILE A 94 -7.24 1.86 -21.92
N ASP A 95 -7.54 1.72 -20.64
CA ASP A 95 -7.82 2.82 -19.72
C ASP A 95 -7.29 2.45 -18.34
N ALA A 96 -5.99 2.63 -18.13
CA ALA A 96 -5.36 2.26 -16.87
C ALA A 96 -6.02 3.02 -15.70
N PRO A 97 -6.38 2.34 -14.59
CA PRO A 97 -6.80 3.04 -13.39
C PRO A 97 -5.67 3.98 -12.95
N PRO A 98 -5.98 5.17 -12.40
CA PRO A 98 -4.96 6.09 -11.95
C PRO A 98 -4.07 5.36 -10.94
N ALA A 99 -2.80 5.16 -11.31
CA ALA A 99 -1.87 4.43 -10.46
C ALA A 99 -1.81 5.11 -9.08
N PRO A 100 -1.80 4.34 -7.98
CA PRO A 100 -1.28 4.84 -6.73
C PRO A 100 0.13 5.38 -7.01
N ARG A 101 0.46 6.60 -6.58
CA ARG A 101 1.70 7.32 -6.94
C ARG A 101 3.00 6.68 -6.40
N ASP A 102 2.99 5.40 -5.99
CA ASP A 102 4.08 4.75 -5.27
C ASP A 102 4.81 3.64 -6.05
N THR A 103 4.53 3.43 -7.33
CA THR A 103 5.34 2.55 -8.19
C THR A 103 6.05 3.32 -9.28
N ILE A 104 6.98 4.20 -8.87
CA ILE A 104 8.06 4.65 -9.76
C ILE A 104 9.28 3.79 -9.45
N HIS A 105 9.56 2.84 -10.34
CA HIS A 105 10.92 2.36 -10.51
C HIS A 105 11.80 3.58 -10.80
N GLN A 106 12.76 3.84 -9.92
CA GLN A 106 13.85 4.75 -10.19
C GLN A 106 14.64 4.19 -11.38
N ASP A 107 14.52 4.84 -12.52
CA ASP A 107 15.64 5.07 -13.43
C ASP A 107 15.47 6.51 -13.94
N GLY A 108 16.44 7.35 -13.61
CA GLY A 108 16.36 8.80 -13.82
C GLY A 108 16.55 9.21 -15.27
N GLU A 109 15.94 10.32 -15.65
CA GLU A 109 16.67 11.55 -15.99
C GLU A 109 15.71 12.74 -16.15
N HIS A 110 16.23 13.92 -15.82
CA HIS A 110 15.52 15.19 -15.69
C HIS A 110 15.00 15.74 -17.02
N GLN A 111 13.79 16.33 -17.01
CA GLN A 111 13.61 17.73 -17.39
C GLN A 111 12.27 18.29 -16.91
N ALA A 112 12.33 19.46 -16.27
CA ALA A 112 11.21 20.23 -15.78
C ALA A 112 10.70 21.21 -16.85
N SER A 113 9.38 21.33 -17.01
CA SER A 113 8.64 22.61 -17.06
C SER A 113 7.22 22.44 -17.59
N GLY A 114 6.27 23.12 -16.94
CA GLY A 114 5.13 23.72 -17.63
C GLY A 114 3.79 22.98 -17.57
N SER A 115 2.90 23.48 -16.71
CA SER A 115 1.43 23.46 -16.80
C SER A 115 0.81 22.80 -18.04
N GLY A 116 0.11 21.68 -17.81
CA GLY A 116 -0.70 20.97 -18.80
C GLY A 116 -0.38 19.50 -18.77
N ALA A 117 -1.05 18.73 -17.91
CA ALA A 117 -0.90 17.28 -17.85
C ALA A 117 -1.52 16.64 -19.11
N ILE A 118 -0.79 16.70 -20.21
CA ILE A 118 -0.92 15.78 -21.32
C ILE A 118 -0.19 14.53 -20.84
N ASN A 119 -0.92 13.56 -20.30
CA ASN A 119 -0.36 12.22 -20.15
C ASN A 119 0.10 11.79 -21.55
N GLN A 120 1.40 11.57 -21.73
CA GLN A 120 1.89 10.89 -22.92
C GLN A 120 1.17 9.54 -22.94
N ILE A 121 0.21 9.42 -23.87
CA ILE A 121 -0.40 8.14 -24.20
C ILE A 121 0.78 7.35 -24.76
N ASP A 122 1.19 6.29 -24.05
CA ASP A 122 2.19 5.37 -24.58
C ASP A 122 1.73 4.88 -25.96
N ASP A 123 2.64 4.74 -26.92
CA ASP A 123 2.29 4.38 -28.31
C ASP A 123 1.39 3.13 -28.39
N THR A 124 1.45 2.25 -27.40
CA THR A 124 0.58 1.06 -27.30
C THR A 124 -0.86 1.39 -26.89
N THR A 125 -1.07 2.37 -26.03
CA THR A 125 -2.40 2.79 -25.56
C THR A 125 -3.18 3.48 -26.68
N GLU A 126 -2.50 4.24 -27.54
CA GLU A 126 -3.11 4.85 -28.72
C GLU A 126 -3.67 3.78 -29.67
N ILE A 127 -2.91 2.70 -29.90
CA ILE A 127 -3.35 1.55 -30.72
C ILE A 127 -4.64 0.93 -30.15
N TYR A 128 -4.73 0.74 -28.83
CA TYR A 128 -5.92 0.16 -28.22
C TYR A 128 -7.13 1.10 -28.26
N LEU A 129 -6.93 2.40 -28.11
CA LEU A 129 -8.00 3.39 -28.25
C LEU A 129 -8.51 3.49 -29.68
N ASP A 130 -7.61 3.40 -30.67
CA ASP A 130 -7.97 3.33 -32.08
C ASP A 130 -8.73 2.05 -32.40
N ALA A 131 -8.27 0.90 -31.89
CA ALA A 131 -8.99 -0.37 -32.02
C ALA A 131 -10.40 -0.29 -31.41
N LEU A 132 -10.54 0.30 -30.22
CA LEU A 132 -11.83 0.52 -29.54
C LEU A 132 -12.78 1.36 -30.40
N ALA A 133 -12.28 2.44 -31.00
CA ALA A 133 -13.06 3.31 -31.88
C ALA A 133 -13.47 2.57 -33.17
N ARG A 134 -12.56 1.78 -33.78
CA ARG A 134 -12.82 1.01 -35.00
C ARG A 134 -13.87 -0.08 -34.80
N THR A 135 -13.91 -0.71 -33.63
CA THR A 135 -14.93 -1.71 -33.28
C THR A 135 -16.25 -1.09 -32.77
N ASN A 136 -16.40 0.23 -32.83
CA ASN A 136 -17.57 0.99 -32.39
C ASN A 136 -17.85 0.89 -30.89
N HIS A 137 -16.81 0.86 -30.07
CA HIS A 137 -16.90 0.88 -28.62
C HIS A 137 -16.46 2.22 -28.05
N SER A 138 -17.03 2.61 -26.91
CA SER A 138 -16.69 3.86 -26.23
C SER A 138 -15.97 3.60 -24.92
N ILE A 139 -15.24 4.60 -24.43
CA ILE A 139 -14.63 4.57 -23.09
C ILE A 139 -15.67 4.34 -21.98
N ASN A 140 -16.91 4.81 -22.18
CA ASN A 140 -18.00 4.55 -21.24
C ASN A 140 -18.38 3.06 -21.20
N ASP A 141 -18.23 2.33 -22.30
CA ASP A 141 -18.48 0.89 -22.33
C ASP A 141 -17.38 0.12 -21.61
N VAL A 142 -16.12 0.58 -21.72
CA VAL A 142 -15.00 0.10 -20.90
C VAL A 142 -15.32 0.28 -19.41
N HIS A 143 -15.81 1.45 -19.00
CA HIS A 143 -16.18 1.72 -17.59
C HIS A 143 -17.34 0.84 -17.10
N LYS A 144 -18.38 0.63 -17.92
CA LYS A 144 -19.49 -0.28 -17.58
C LYS A 144 -19.00 -1.72 -17.44
N LEU A 145 -18.12 -2.17 -18.33
CA LEU A 145 -17.58 -3.52 -18.29
C LEU A 145 -16.63 -3.72 -17.09
N ARG A 146 -15.78 -2.73 -16.79
CA ARG A 146 -14.93 -2.71 -15.60
C ARG A 146 -15.76 -2.82 -14.33
N THR A 147 -16.87 -2.08 -14.25
CA THR A 147 -17.82 -2.16 -13.12
C THR A 147 -18.35 -3.59 -12.95
N LYS A 148 -18.75 -4.27 -14.04
CA LYS A 148 -19.20 -5.67 -13.99
C LYS A 148 -18.08 -6.63 -13.57
N ALA A 149 -16.88 -6.48 -14.12
CA ALA A 149 -15.74 -7.34 -13.82
C ALA A 149 -15.29 -7.21 -12.35
N LEU A 150 -15.23 -5.97 -11.82
CA LEU A 150 -14.96 -5.70 -10.41
C LEU A 150 -16.01 -6.34 -9.50
N LEU A 151 -17.32 -6.17 -9.78
CA LEU A 151 -18.39 -6.81 -9.01
C LEU A 151 -18.26 -8.33 -8.99
N ARG A 152 -17.94 -8.93 -10.14
CA ARG A 152 -17.75 -10.39 -10.28
C ARG A 152 -16.54 -10.87 -9.47
N ARG A 153 -15.40 -10.16 -9.58
CA ARG A 153 -14.17 -10.49 -8.85
C ARG A 153 -14.35 -10.32 -7.35
N ALA A 154 -14.95 -9.23 -6.90
CA ALA A 154 -15.21 -8.95 -5.50
C ALA A 154 -16.10 -10.04 -4.86
N LYS A 155 -17.16 -10.45 -5.57
CA LYS A 155 -18.02 -11.55 -5.14
C LYS A 155 -17.26 -12.86 -5.04
N ALA A 156 -16.51 -13.23 -6.08
CA ALA A 156 -15.74 -14.46 -6.08
C ALA A 156 -14.68 -14.49 -4.97
N ARG A 157 -13.93 -13.40 -4.79
CA ARG A 157 -12.92 -13.26 -3.73
C ARG A 157 -13.51 -13.36 -2.33
N HIS A 158 -14.71 -12.83 -2.13
CA HIS A 158 -15.45 -12.97 -0.87
C HIS A 158 -15.72 -14.46 -0.55
N GLU A 159 -16.17 -15.23 -1.54
CA GLU A 159 -16.47 -16.66 -1.39
C GLU A 159 -15.23 -17.56 -1.32
N VAL A 160 -14.12 -17.19 -1.97
CA VAL A 160 -12.83 -17.89 -1.79
C VAL A 160 -12.39 -17.85 -0.32
N GLY A 161 -12.65 -16.72 0.35
CA GLY A 161 -12.24 -16.51 1.73
C GLY A 161 -10.71 -16.45 1.91
N GLY A 162 -10.30 -16.46 3.17
CA GLY A 162 -8.91 -16.23 3.57
C GLY A 162 -8.53 -14.75 3.52
N TRP A 163 -7.51 -14.39 4.29
CA TRP A 163 -7.16 -13.00 4.54
C TRP A 163 -6.84 -12.25 3.23
N ALA A 164 -5.99 -12.82 2.37
CA ALA A 164 -5.59 -12.21 1.11
C ALA A 164 -6.77 -12.00 0.13
N SER A 165 -7.67 -12.97 0.00
CA SER A 165 -8.83 -12.83 -0.89
C SER A 165 -9.84 -11.82 -0.35
N LEU A 166 -10.11 -11.82 0.95
CA LEU A 166 -11.03 -10.86 1.59
C LEU A 166 -10.51 -9.42 1.47
N GLN A 167 -9.20 -9.22 1.63
CA GLN A 167 -8.55 -7.93 1.37
C GLN A 167 -8.74 -7.48 -0.08
N GLY A 168 -8.47 -8.37 -1.05
CA GLY A 168 -8.70 -8.06 -2.47
C GLY A 168 -10.18 -7.80 -2.81
N ALA A 169 -11.12 -8.46 -2.12
CA ALA A 169 -12.55 -8.18 -2.28
C ALA A 169 -12.91 -6.77 -1.77
N LEU A 170 -12.33 -6.36 -0.64
CA LEU A 170 -12.53 -5.02 -0.08
C LEU A 170 -12.03 -3.95 -1.05
N GLU A 171 -10.84 -4.12 -1.61
CA GLU A 171 -10.26 -3.21 -2.60
C GLU A 171 -11.15 -3.08 -3.84
N ASP A 172 -11.68 -4.20 -4.37
CA ASP A 172 -12.59 -4.17 -5.51
C ASP A 172 -13.89 -3.41 -5.18
N TYR A 173 -14.48 -3.63 -4.01
CA TYR A 173 -15.68 -2.89 -3.58
C TYR A 173 -15.42 -1.40 -3.31
N GLN A 174 -14.23 -1.05 -2.84
CA GLN A 174 -13.80 0.35 -2.67
C GLN A 174 -13.53 1.03 -4.01
N ALA A 175 -13.02 0.31 -5.00
CA ALA A 175 -12.87 0.85 -6.35
C ALA A 175 -14.24 1.21 -6.94
N LEU A 176 -15.24 0.34 -6.76
CA LEU A 176 -16.61 0.54 -7.23
C LEU A 176 -17.35 1.74 -6.63
N SER A 177 -16.91 2.26 -5.47
CA SER A 177 -17.52 3.46 -4.87
C SER A 177 -16.96 4.77 -5.42
N LYS A 178 -15.90 4.71 -6.23
CA LYS A 178 -15.24 5.87 -6.84
C LYS A 178 -15.73 6.07 -8.29
N PRO A 179 -15.78 7.32 -8.80
CA PRO A 179 -15.98 7.56 -10.22
C PRO A 179 -14.84 6.93 -11.04
N PRO A 180 -15.08 6.46 -12.29
CA PRO A 180 -16.26 6.67 -13.15
C PRO A 180 -17.36 5.60 -13.01
N HIS A 181 -17.28 4.72 -12.02
CA HIS A 181 -18.20 3.59 -11.88
C HIS A 181 -19.63 4.04 -11.55
N GLN A 182 -20.60 3.59 -12.36
CA GLN A 182 -22.02 3.83 -12.15
C GLN A 182 -22.71 2.52 -11.80
N LEU A 183 -23.14 2.41 -10.55
CA LEU A 183 -23.81 1.22 -10.02
C LEU A 183 -25.33 1.34 -10.11
N SER A 184 -26.00 0.21 -10.33
CA SER A 184 -27.43 0.10 -10.11
C SER A 184 -27.77 0.31 -8.62
N SER A 185 -28.99 0.77 -8.32
CA SER A 185 -29.44 0.95 -6.93
C SER A 185 -29.36 -0.33 -6.09
N LEU A 186 -29.54 -1.50 -6.72
CA LEU A 186 -29.41 -2.80 -6.08
C LEU A 186 -27.94 -3.13 -5.77
N ASP A 187 -27.07 -2.97 -6.77
CA ASP A 187 -25.64 -3.25 -6.64
C ASP A 187 -24.98 -2.31 -5.64
N LEU A 188 -25.37 -1.04 -5.61
CA LEU A 188 -24.91 -0.05 -4.64
C LEU A 188 -25.23 -0.50 -3.20
N LYS A 189 -26.45 -0.99 -2.95
CA LYS A 189 -26.81 -1.53 -1.63
C LYS A 189 -26.00 -2.77 -1.27
N ALA A 190 -25.77 -3.66 -2.24
CA ALA A 190 -24.95 -4.86 -2.03
C ALA A 190 -23.49 -4.49 -1.69
N VAL A 191 -22.90 -3.56 -2.44
CA VAL A 191 -21.53 -3.04 -2.23
C VAL A 191 -21.42 -2.37 -0.86
N GLN A 192 -22.35 -1.49 -0.49
CA GLN A 192 -22.37 -0.86 0.84
C GLN A 192 -22.56 -1.86 1.98
N ALA A 193 -23.34 -2.93 1.77
CA ALA A 193 -23.48 -3.99 2.75
C ALA A 193 -22.19 -4.80 2.89
N ALA A 194 -21.50 -5.10 1.79
CA ALA A 194 -20.21 -5.79 1.79
C ALA A 194 -19.12 -4.97 2.49
N LEU A 195 -19.02 -3.67 2.18
CA LEU A 195 -18.03 -2.76 2.81
C LEU A 195 -18.18 -2.65 4.32
N ARG A 196 -19.38 -2.85 4.88
CA ARG A 196 -19.60 -2.87 6.33
C ARG A 196 -19.21 -4.20 7.00
N LYS A 197 -19.32 -5.32 6.28
CA LYS A 197 -19.11 -6.67 6.83
C LYS A 197 -17.68 -7.16 6.66
N LEU A 198 -17.07 -6.86 5.51
CA LEU A 198 -15.75 -7.36 5.12
C LEU A 198 -14.62 -7.05 6.11
N PRO A 199 -14.51 -5.83 6.69
CA PRO A 199 -13.43 -5.54 7.63
C PRO A 199 -13.40 -6.49 8.84
N GLY A 200 -14.57 -6.82 9.41
CA GLY A 200 -14.66 -7.75 10.53
C GLY A 200 -14.29 -9.19 10.15
N GLN A 201 -14.77 -9.66 8.99
CA GLN A 201 -14.41 -10.99 8.46
C GLN A 201 -12.92 -11.08 8.14
N MET A 202 -12.32 -9.99 7.68
CA MET A 202 -10.89 -9.90 7.39
C MET A 202 -10.05 -9.98 8.67
N ASP A 203 -10.41 -9.25 9.72
CA ASP A 203 -9.70 -9.32 11.01
C ASP A 203 -9.79 -10.71 11.63
N GLU A 204 -10.96 -11.36 11.54
CA GLU A 204 -11.16 -12.74 11.98
C GLU A 204 -10.28 -13.72 11.18
N ALA A 205 -10.30 -13.64 9.85
CA ALA A 205 -9.47 -14.48 8.98
C ALA A 205 -7.98 -14.25 9.22
N LYS A 206 -7.56 -12.99 9.38
CA LYS A 206 -6.18 -12.60 9.70
C LYS A 206 -5.72 -13.22 11.01
N ASN A 207 -6.51 -13.09 12.09
CA ASN A 207 -6.18 -13.67 13.39
C ASN A 207 -6.12 -15.20 13.35
N ALA A 208 -7.04 -15.85 12.63
CA ALA A 208 -7.06 -17.30 12.47
C ALA A 208 -5.84 -17.82 11.68
N GLU A 209 -5.49 -17.18 10.56
CA GLU A 209 -4.32 -17.56 9.75
C GLU A 209 -3.01 -17.28 10.49
N MET A 210 -2.90 -16.15 11.19
CA MET A 210 -1.74 -15.86 12.05
C MET A 210 -1.58 -16.89 13.17
N ALA A 211 -2.67 -17.33 13.78
CA ALA A 211 -2.65 -18.37 14.81
C ALA A 211 -2.20 -19.72 14.24
N ASP A 212 -2.69 -20.11 13.06
CA ASP A 212 -2.25 -21.34 12.38
C ASP A 212 -0.78 -21.29 11.95
N MET A 213 -0.32 -20.15 11.41
CA MET A 213 1.09 -19.94 11.08
C MET A 213 1.98 -20.00 12.32
N MET A 214 1.56 -19.37 13.42
CA MET A 214 2.28 -19.44 14.69
C MET A 214 2.30 -20.88 15.25
N GLY A 215 1.20 -21.63 15.09
CA GLY A 215 1.13 -23.04 15.44
C GLY A 215 2.12 -23.90 14.65
N LYS A 216 2.18 -23.73 13.33
CA LYS A 216 3.13 -24.43 12.44
C LYS A 216 4.58 -24.06 12.75
N LEU A 217 4.88 -22.79 13.02
CA LEU A 217 6.21 -22.33 13.43
C LEU A 217 6.62 -22.94 14.78
N LYS A 218 5.70 -23.01 15.74
CA LYS A 218 5.94 -23.70 17.02
C LYS A 218 6.20 -25.18 16.81
N GLN A 219 5.42 -25.86 15.97
CA GLN A 219 5.61 -27.28 15.67
C GLN A 219 6.97 -27.55 15.01
N LEU A 220 7.38 -26.71 14.07
CA LEU A 220 8.70 -26.80 13.43
C LEU A 220 9.82 -26.53 14.43
N GLY A 221 9.69 -25.48 15.25
CA GLY A 221 10.64 -25.16 16.31
C GLY A 221 10.78 -26.30 17.31
N ASN A 222 9.67 -26.91 17.73
CA ASN A 222 9.67 -28.09 18.59
C ASN A 222 10.33 -29.30 17.96
N GLY A 223 10.16 -29.51 16.65
CA GLY A 223 10.86 -30.57 15.92
C GLY A 223 12.39 -30.42 15.97
N ILE A 224 12.89 -29.18 15.87
CA ILE A 224 14.32 -28.85 15.96
C ILE A 224 14.83 -28.91 17.41
N LEU A 225 14.01 -28.53 18.39
CA LEU A 225 14.38 -28.44 19.80
C LEU A 225 14.28 -29.79 20.54
N LYS A 226 13.47 -30.73 20.05
CA LYS A 226 13.24 -32.04 20.68
C LYS A 226 14.51 -32.88 20.91
N PRO A 227 15.49 -32.96 19.99
CA PRO A 227 16.77 -33.65 20.23
C PRO A 227 17.62 -33.02 21.34
N PHE A 228 17.35 -31.76 21.70
CA PHE A 228 18.04 -31.01 22.74
C PHE A 228 17.27 -30.98 24.07
N GLY A 229 16.15 -31.70 24.17
CA GLY A 229 15.30 -31.70 25.37
C GLY A 229 14.57 -30.37 25.62
N LEU A 230 14.45 -29.51 24.60
CA LEU A 230 13.82 -28.20 24.68
C LEU A 230 12.50 -28.17 23.88
N SER A 231 11.61 -27.25 24.26
CA SER A 231 10.34 -26.96 23.57
C SER A 231 10.21 -25.45 23.41
N THR A 232 9.48 -24.99 22.40
CA THR A 232 9.06 -23.58 22.24
C THR A 232 8.20 -23.09 23.40
N GLU A 233 7.63 -24.00 24.20
CA GLU A 233 6.92 -23.68 25.45
C GLU A 233 7.88 -23.44 26.63
N ASN A 234 9.13 -23.92 26.56
CA ASN A 234 10.14 -23.62 27.58
C ASN A 234 10.63 -22.16 27.50
N PHE A 235 10.27 -21.44 26.44
CA PHE A 235 10.57 -20.02 26.21
C PHE A 235 9.33 -19.12 26.39
N GLN A 236 8.25 -19.64 26.97
CA GLN A 236 7.02 -18.90 27.17
C GLN A 236 7.21 -17.89 28.31
N PHE A 237 7.32 -16.61 27.95
CA PHE A 237 7.42 -15.51 28.88
C PHE A 237 6.08 -15.29 29.61
N THR A 238 5.96 -15.73 30.86
CA THR A 238 4.87 -15.31 31.74
C THR A 238 5.17 -13.93 32.30
N LYS A 239 4.25 -12.99 32.06
CA LYS A 239 4.31 -11.62 32.60
C LYS A 239 3.77 -11.64 34.03
N ASP A 240 4.59 -11.23 35.00
CA ASP A 240 4.18 -11.15 36.41
C ASP A 240 3.44 -9.82 36.66
N GLU A 241 2.14 -9.89 36.99
CA GLU A 241 1.22 -8.73 37.01
C GLU A 241 1.54 -7.69 38.09
N LYS A 242 2.46 -7.96 39.03
CA LYS A 242 2.82 -7.01 40.10
C LYS A 242 4.16 -6.29 39.95
N SER A 243 5.03 -6.69 39.01
CA SER A 243 6.34 -6.00 38.83
C SER A 243 6.66 -5.60 37.40
N GLY A 244 5.86 -5.99 36.41
CA GLY A 244 6.11 -5.67 35.01
C GLY A 244 7.40 -6.27 34.42
N GLY A 245 8.19 -7.01 35.21
CA GLY A 245 9.39 -7.70 34.79
C GLY A 245 9.11 -9.13 34.32
N TYR A 246 9.82 -9.53 33.27
CA TYR A 246 9.85 -10.92 32.80
C TYR A 246 10.82 -11.73 33.68
N THR A 247 10.33 -12.77 34.36
CA THR A 247 11.19 -13.67 35.16
C THR A 247 11.48 -14.97 34.40
N ASN A 248 12.75 -15.37 34.35
CA ASN A 248 13.25 -16.59 33.71
C ASN A 248 13.62 -17.62 34.81
N PRO A 249 13.01 -18.82 34.86
CA PRO A 249 13.30 -19.79 35.92
C PRO A 249 14.51 -20.65 35.53
N ARG A 250 15.71 -20.08 35.72
CA ARG A 250 16.96 -20.71 36.20
C ARG A 250 18.16 -19.93 35.67
N GLU A 251 18.79 -19.24 36.60
CA GLU A 251 20.16 -18.74 36.48
C GLU A 251 21.10 -19.93 36.24
N HIS A 252 21.59 -20.09 35.01
CA HIS A 252 22.92 -20.62 34.72
C HIS A 252 23.36 -20.06 33.37
N GLU A 253 24.63 -19.67 33.30
CA GLU A 253 25.28 -18.87 32.26
C GLU A 253 24.90 -19.21 30.81
N TRP A 254 24.67 -18.17 30.02
CA TRP A 254 24.46 -18.26 28.59
C TRP A 254 25.79 -18.53 27.86
N ASP A 255 25.92 -19.67 27.18
CA ASP A 255 27.05 -19.94 26.28
C ASP A 255 26.83 -19.24 24.92
N PRO A 256 27.69 -18.28 24.52
CA PRO A 256 27.53 -17.48 23.30
C PRO A 256 27.67 -18.27 22.00
N THR A 257 28.07 -19.55 22.04
CA THR A 257 28.18 -20.40 20.85
C THR A 257 26.84 -20.94 20.34
N LEU A 258 25.83 -21.09 21.21
CA LEU A 258 24.54 -21.70 20.84
C LEU A 258 23.63 -20.73 20.06
N ALA A 259 23.58 -19.46 20.47
CA ALA A 259 22.82 -18.41 19.79
C ALA A 259 23.35 -18.13 18.37
N HIS A 260 24.67 -18.27 18.20
CA HIS A 260 25.34 -18.09 16.92
C HIS A 260 25.07 -19.26 15.95
N SER A 261 24.92 -20.48 16.46
CA SER A 261 24.48 -21.65 15.68
C SER A 261 23.01 -21.57 15.27
N PHE A 262 22.12 -21.12 16.17
CA PHE A 262 20.69 -20.94 15.85
C PHE A 262 20.44 -19.90 14.75
N MET A 263 21.12 -18.74 14.81
CA MET A 263 21.04 -17.71 13.78
C MET A 263 21.60 -18.17 12.42
N LYS A 264 22.69 -18.95 12.42
CA LYS A 264 23.25 -19.53 11.19
C LYS A 264 22.32 -20.59 10.59
N SER A 265 21.74 -21.47 11.40
CA SER A 265 20.77 -22.47 10.93
C SER A 265 19.46 -21.84 10.42
N PHE A 266 19.00 -20.75 11.04
CA PHE A 266 17.83 -19.99 10.58
C PHE A 266 18.08 -19.29 9.24
N LEU A 267 19.26 -18.67 9.05
CA LEU A 267 19.67 -18.11 7.75
C LEU A 267 19.83 -19.18 6.67
N ILE A 268 20.39 -20.35 7.00
CA ILE A 268 20.58 -21.46 6.05
C ILE A 268 19.24 -22.08 5.62
N LEU A 269 18.26 -22.20 6.52
CA LEU A 269 16.93 -22.75 6.20
C LEU A 269 16.10 -21.81 5.32
N HIS A 270 16.24 -20.50 5.48
CA HIS A 270 15.45 -19.52 4.73
C HIS A 270 16.06 -19.10 3.38
N THR A 271 17.29 -19.54 3.06
CA THR A 271 17.99 -19.11 1.82
C THR A 271 18.13 -20.21 0.76
N LEU A 272 17.64 -21.44 0.96
CA LEU A 272 17.79 -22.54 0.00
C LEU A 272 16.50 -23.34 -0.21
N PRO A 273 15.52 -22.79 -0.96
CA PRO A 273 15.12 -23.48 -2.21
C PRO A 273 15.13 -22.64 -3.51
N TRP A 274 15.31 -21.31 -3.48
CA TRP A 274 15.15 -20.47 -4.68
C TRP A 274 16.44 -20.21 -5.48
N MET A 275 17.63 -20.24 -4.85
CA MET A 275 18.89 -19.92 -5.53
C MET A 275 19.56 -21.09 -6.27
N ARG A 276 19.01 -22.31 -6.22
CA ARG A 276 19.67 -23.50 -6.81
C ARG A 276 19.24 -23.79 -8.25
N THR A 277 18.30 -23.03 -8.82
CA THR A 277 17.73 -23.35 -10.14
C THR A 277 18.20 -22.44 -11.28
N ASN A 278 18.83 -21.28 -11.02
CA ASN A 278 19.02 -20.28 -12.09
C ASN A 278 20.43 -19.76 -12.41
N PHE A 279 21.50 -20.01 -11.65
CA PHE A 279 22.81 -19.48 -12.08
C PHE A 279 23.99 -20.42 -11.82
N GLN A 280 24.66 -20.80 -12.91
CA GLN A 280 25.95 -21.48 -12.92
C GLN A 280 27.02 -20.56 -12.33
N PHE A 281 27.79 -21.06 -11.36
CA PHE A 281 28.91 -20.33 -10.76
C PHE A 281 30.15 -20.40 -11.66
N GLY A 282 30.53 -19.26 -12.23
CA GLY A 282 31.85 -19.01 -12.78
C GLY A 282 32.46 -17.77 -12.13
N GLY A 283 33.42 -17.97 -11.21
CA GLY A 283 34.48 -17.04 -10.78
C GLY A 283 34.10 -15.68 -10.19
N PHE A 284 34.42 -15.44 -8.91
CA PHE A 284 35.29 -14.35 -8.42
C PHE A 284 35.24 -14.24 -6.88
N GLN A 285 36.39 -14.42 -6.21
CA GLN A 285 36.73 -13.76 -4.93
C GLN A 285 37.09 -12.28 -5.19
N PRO A 286 37.40 -11.41 -4.20
CA PRO A 286 36.97 -11.26 -2.82
C PRO A 286 36.46 -9.81 -2.60
N ARG A 287 35.15 -9.59 -2.62
CA ARG A 287 34.55 -8.29 -2.21
C ARG A 287 33.43 -8.42 -1.18
N LEU A 288 33.01 -9.66 -0.90
CA LEU A 288 31.95 -9.94 0.07
C LEU A 288 32.41 -9.76 1.52
N LEU A 289 33.71 -9.94 1.80
CA LEU A 289 34.23 -9.84 3.18
C LEU A 289 34.34 -8.38 3.69
N ASP A 290 34.50 -7.40 2.81
CA ASP A 290 34.56 -5.98 3.20
C ASP A 290 33.15 -5.40 3.42
N VAL A 291 32.17 -5.86 2.65
CA VAL A 291 30.74 -5.54 2.88
C VAL A 291 30.25 -6.13 4.21
N MET A 292 30.69 -7.35 4.55
CA MET A 292 30.33 -7.99 5.81
C MET A 292 31.02 -7.38 7.05
N LYS A 293 32.16 -6.70 6.90
CA LYS A 293 32.76 -5.89 7.98
C LYS A 293 32.05 -4.54 8.17
N SER A 294 31.47 -3.97 7.12
CA SER A 294 30.63 -2.76 7.21
C SER A 294 29.27 -3.03 7.87
N LEU A 295 28.76 -4.26 7.79
CA LEU A 295 27.45 -4.65 8.35
C LEU A 295 27.48 -5.09 9.82
N LEU A 296 28.67 -5.31 10.40
CA LEU A 296 28.85 -5.76 11.79
C LEU A 296 29.70 -4.80 12.64
N GLY A 297 29.96 -3.58 12.16
CA GLY A 297 30.69 -2.56 12.90
C GLY A 297 29.82 -1.84 13.92
N PHE A 298 30.00 -2.17 15.20
CA PHE A 298 29.73 -1.26 16.31
C PHE A 298 30.28 0.14 15.97
N SER A 299 29.41 1.14 15.93
CA SER A 299 29.84 2.54 15.97
C SER A 299 29.20 3.16 17.20
N SER A 300 30.05 3.49 18.18
CA SER A 300 29.75 4.42 19.26
C SER A 300 29.09 5.70 18.72
N PRO A 301 28.28 6.41 19.51
CA PRO A 301 27.65 7.65 19.05
C PRO A 301 28.72 8.61 18.52
N PRO A 302 28.48 9.28 17.38
CA PRO A 302 29.45 10.22 16.85
C PRO A 302 29.62 11.37 17.85
N SER A 303 30.88 11.64 18.23
CA SER A 303 31.24 12.90 18.86
C SER A 303 30.83 14.06 17.94
N PRO A 304 30.33 15.17 18.50
CA PRO A 304 29.81 16.28 17.71
C PRO A 304 30.92 16.87 16.83
N PRO A 305 30.63 17.27 15.57
CA PRO A 305 31.59 18.00 14.77
C PRO A 305 31.91 19.33 15.46
N HIS A 306 33.21 19.65 15.47
CA HIS A 306 33.78 20.86 16.03
C HIS A 306 33.00 22.12 15.61
N ALA A 307 32.72 22.93 16.63
CA ALA A 307 32.36 24.34 16.63
C ALA A 307 32.23 25.03 15.26
N LEU A 308 31.01 25.47 14.95
CA LEU A 308 30.81 26.74 14.28
C LEU A 308 29.52 27.42 14.75
N SER A 309 29.74 28.65 15.21
CA SER A 309 28.79 29.75 15.37
C SER A 309 27.76 29.62 16.50
N THR A 310 28.04 30.37 17.56
CA THR A 310 27.07 30.86 18.54
C THR A 310 25.75 31.25 17.87
N PRO A 311 24.59 30.92 18.48
CA PRO A 311 23.32 31.41 17.97
C PRO A 311 23.34 32.93 18.02
N THR A 312 23.26 33.56 16.86
CA THR A 312 22.70 34.89 16.74
C THR A 312 21.29 34.82 17.33
N ALA A 313 21.16 35.24 18.57
CA ALA A 313 19.90 35.70 19.12
C ALA A 313 19.32 36.71 18.12
N ASP A 314 18.01 36.58 17.84
CA ASP A 314 17.16 37.54 17.11
C ASP A 314 16.56 37.10 15.76
N GLU A 315 16.54 35.80 15.40
CA GLU A 315 15.54 35.31 14.44
C GLU A 315 14.31 34.74 15.18
N PRO A 316 13.08 35.17 14.84
CA PRO A 316 11.88 34.65 15.47
C PRO A 316 11.71 33.16 15.14
N ASP A 317 11.45 32.36 16.17
CA ASP A 317 11.31 30.89 16.11
C ASP A 317 10.15 30.43 15.20
N SER A 318 9.22 31.34 14.90
CA SER A 318 8.09 31.20 14.00
C SER A 318 8.12 32.27 12.90
N ASP A 319 7.81 31.86 11.66
CA ASP A 319 7.71 32.74 10.49
C ASP A 319 6.25 32.72 9.98
N TYR A 320 5.89 33.65 9.10
CA TYR A 320 4.53 33.75 8.56
C TYR A 320 4.53 33.51 7.06
N HIS A 321 3.64 32.63 6.61
CA HIS A 321 3.35 32.45 5.19
C HIS A 321 1.85 32.62 4.94
N ASN A 322 1.47 33.54 4.06
CA ASN A 322 0.06 33.91 3.80
C ASN A 322 -0.74 34.28 5.06
N GLY A 323 -0.08 34.80 6.10
CA GLY A 323 -0.70 35.15 7.38
C GLY A 323 -0.86 34.00 8.38
N ILE A 324 -0.40 32.79 8.04
CA ILE A 324 -0.39 31.63 8.92
C ILE A 324 1.00 31.47 9.57
N PRO A 325 1.09 31.33 10.91
CA PRO A 325 2.34 31.08 11.59
C PRO A 325 2.82 29.63 11.38
N TYR A 326 4.11 29.41 11.17
CA TYR A 326 4.73 28.08 11.12
C TYR A 326 6.15 28.10 11.70
N VAL A 327 6.65 26.93 12.11
CA VAL A 327 8.04 26.81 12.60
C VAL A 327 8.98 26.55 11.43
N LYS A 328 9.86 27.52 11.17
CA LYS A 328 10.87 27.43 10.12
C LYS A 328 12.06 26.60 10.61
N LEU A 329 12.45 25.61 9.80
CA LEU A 329 13.64 24.79 10.02
C LEU A 329 14.78 25.23 9.07
N ASN A 330 16.02 25.02 9.51
CA ASN A 330 17.21 25.35 8.74
C ASN A 330 17.24 24.60 7.39
N SER A 331 17.77 25.25 6.35
CA SER A 331 17.81 24.70 4.99
C SER A 331 18.61 23.40 4.89
N GLU A 332 19.69 23.25 5.67
CA GLU A 332 20.53 22.04 5.69
C GLU A 332 19.79 20.81 6.26
N PHE A 333 18.75 21.01 7.08
CA PHE A 333 17.95 19.93 7.65
C PHE A 333 16.83 19.45 6.74
N ARG A 334 16.45 20.21 5.70
CA ARG A 334 15.44 19.79 4.72
C ARG A 334 15.87 18.52 3.99
N ASP A 335 17.17 18.35 3.77
CA ASP A 335 17.74 17.18 3.09
C ASP A 335 17.82 15.94 4.01
N CYS A 336 17.78 16.15 5.34
CA CYS A 336 17.82 15.08 6.35
C CYS A 336 16.43 14.61 6.80
N LEU A 337 15.39 15.41 6.58
CA LEU A 337 14.02 14.91 6.65
C LEU A 337 13.92 13.81 5.61
N ARG A 338 13.61 12.57 6.03
CA ARG A 338 13.30 11.48 5.09
C ARG A 338 12.38 12.08 4.02
N LYS A 339 12.61 11.81 2.74
CA LYS A 339 11.90 12.39 1.56
C LYS A 339 10.34 12.40 1.62
N GLN A 340 9.80 11.84 2.70
CA GLN A 340 8.42 11.73 3.14
C GLN A 340 7.94 12.90 4.03
N TRP A 341 8.77 13.87 4.42
CA TRP A 341 8.36 15.02 5.25
C TRP A 341 8.86 16.35 4.68
N THR A 342 8.03 17.39 4.75
CA THR A 342 8.33 18.72 4.21
C THR A 342 8.15 19.82 5.25
N ASN A 343 9.04 20.82 5.23
CA ASN A 343 8.91 22.10 5.92
C ASN A 343 8.62 23.26 4.94
N ASP A 344 8.24 22.94 3.68
CA ASP A 344 7.89 23.95 2.69
C ASP A 344 6.60 24.68 3.11
N PRO A 345 6.63 26.01 3.35
CA PRO A 345 5.46 26.75 3.80
C PRO A 345 4.28 26.71 2.82
N ASN A 346 4.52 26.48 1.51
CA ASN A 346 3.44 26.30 0.53
C ASN A 346 2.69 24.97 0.71
N GLN A 347 3.34 23.98 1.34
CA GLN A 347 2.82 22.62 1.53
C GLN A 347 2.32 22.40 2.97
N LEU A 348 2.72 23.24 3.92
CA LEU A 348 2.23 23.27 5.30
C LEU A 348 0.82 23.87 5.43
N TYR A 349 0.17 24.22 4.31
CA TYR A 349 -1.14 24.88 4.31
C TYR A 349 -2.28 23.88 4.21
N LEU A 350 -3.19 23.91 5.18
CA LEU A 350 -4.48 23.21 5.13
C LEU A 350 -5.60 24.19 5.46
N GLY A 351 -5.97 25.01 4.47
CA GLY A 351 -7.14 25.89 4.50
C GLY A 351 -7.22 26.78 5.77
N CYS A 352 -8.38 26.75 6.40
CA CYS A 352 -8.71 27.49 7.63
C CYS A 352 -8.13 26.91 8.93
N CYS A 353 -7.49 25.73 8.89
CA CYS A 353 -7.16 24.98 10.11
C CYS A 353 -6.12 25.66 11.00
N PHE A 354 -5.20 26.43 10.43
CA PHE A 354 -4.12 27.09 11.16
C PHE A 354 -4.20 28.62 11.13
N ASP A 355 -5.28 29.19 10.58
CA ASP A 355 -5.45 30.65 10.55
C ASP A 355 -5.95 31.15 11.92
N PRO A 356 -5.14 31.93 12.66
CA PRO A 356 -5.53 32.44 13.98
C PRO A 356 -6.69 33.44 13.92
N LYS A 357 -6.98 34.02 12.76
CA LYS A 357 -8.06 35.01 12.58
C LYS A 357 -9.44 34.39 12.43
N LEU A 358 -9.52 33.09 12.12
CA LEU A 358 -10.79 32.41 11.93
C LEU A 358 -11.35 31.92 13.27
N ASP A 359 -12.68 31.91 13.39
CA ASP A 359 -13.38 31.42 14.59
C ASP A 359 -13.33 29.90 14.73
N ILE A 360 -13.17 29.20 13.59
CA ILE A 360 -13.04 27.74 13.54
C ILE A 360 -11.62 27.44 13.08
N ASN A 361 -10.74 27.07 14.01
CA ASN A 361 -9.38 26.63 13.75
C ASN A 361 -8.93 25.58 14.76
N LEU A 362 -7.85 24.86 14.45
CA LEU A 362 -7.40 23.71 15.22
C LEU A 362 -6.98 24.07 16.65
N ALA A 363 -6.36 25.24 16.82
CA ALA A 363 -5.96 25.76 18.13
C ALA A 363 -7.18 25.96 19.06
N LYS A 364 -8.27 26.54 18.53
CA LYS A 364 -9.54 26.74 19.25
C LYS A 364 -10.26 25.43 19.50
N ASP A 365 -10.32 24.53 18.51
CA ASP A 365 -10.98 23.22 18.60
C ASP A 365 -10.43 22.34 19.75
N PHE A 366 -9.12 22.40 19.99
CA PHE A 366 -8.44 21.62 21.03
C PHE A 366 -8.06 22.44 22.26
N ASN A 367 -8.42 23.73 22.31
CA ASN A 367 -8.06 24.66 23.38
C ASN A 367 -6.53 24.71 23.65
N ILE A 368 -5.74 24.77 22.57
CA ILE A 368 -4.26 24.83 22.62
C ILE A 368 -3.78 26.12 21.98
N GLU A 369 -3.22 27.01 22.81
CA GLU A 369 -2.69 28.30 22.37
C GLU A 369 -1.42 28.16 21.51
N GLY A 370 -1.37 28.89 20.40
CA GLY A 370 -0.20 28.98 19.54
C GLY A 370 0.13 27.70 18.76
N LEU A 371 -0.84 26.81 18.56
CA LEU A 371 -0.65 25.59 17.79
C LEU A 371 -0.37 25.92 16.31
N CYS A 372 0.82 25.59 15.84
CA CYS A 372 1.27 25.89 14.48
C CYS A 372 1.99 24.70 13.83
N PRO A 373 1.98 24.59 12.49
CA PRO A 373 2.64 23.51 11.77
C PRO A 373 4.18 23.63 11.79
N VAL A 374 4.84 22.48 11.95
CA VAL A 374 6.30 22.34 11.89
C VAL A 374 6.69 21.59 10.62
N VAL A 375 6.20 20.36 10.44
CA VAL A 375 6.42 19.58 9.21
C VAL A 375 5.14 18.84 8.83
N LYS A 376 4.96 18.60 7.53
CA LYS A 376 3.87 17.79 6.98
C LYS A 376 4.43 16.55 6.30
N ALA A 377 3.77 15.41 6.44
CA ALA A 377 4.06 14.24 5.62
C ALA A 377 3.73 14.54 4.15
N THR A 378 4.62 14.17 3.22
CA THR A 378 4.36 14.34 1.78
C THR A 378 3.34 13.33 1.26
N ASP A 379 3.23 12.19 1.94
CA ASP A 379 2.24 11.13 1.74
C ASP A 379 1.04 11.32 2.70
N GLY A 380 0.09 12.16 2.29
CA GLY A 380 -1.16 12.41 3.02
C GLY A 380 -1.19 13.73 3.78
N ASP A 381 -1.99 13.79 4.86
CA ASP A 381 -2.27 15.01 5.62
C ASP A 381 -1.97 14.85 7.11
N ARG A 382 -0.80 14.27 7.42
CA ARG A 382 -0.26 14.20 8.78
C ARG A 382 0.70 15.35 9.04
N PHE A 383 0.59 15.96 10.21
CA PHE A 383 1.36 17.13 10.61
C PHE A 383 2.03 16.89 11.96
N ILE A 384 3.29 17.31 12.08
CA ILE A 384 3.87 17.61 13.39
C ILE A 384 3.58 19.08 13.67
N LEU A 385 2.93 19.34 14.80
CA LEU A 385 2.56 20.66 15.27
C LEU A 385 3.33 21.01 16.54
N ARG A 386 3.44 22.31 16.83
CA ARG A 386 4.03 22.82 18.07
C ARG A 386 3.15 23.91 18.67
N ASP A 387 2.99 23.91 19.99
CA ASP A 387 2.25 24.94 20.72
C ASP A 387 3.16 26.05 21.27
N ALA A 388 2.55 27.08 21.88
CA ALA A 388 3.28 28.18 22.52
C ALA A 388 4.18 27.74 23.71
N LYS A 389 3.95 26.55 24.28
CA LYS A 389 4.74 25.96 25.37
C LYS A 389 5.85 25.04 24.87
N ALA A 390 6.11 25.03 23.56
CA ALA A 390 7.09 24.17 22.89
C ALA A 390 6.82 22.67 23.03
N ARG A 391 5.56 22.27 23.23
CA ARG A 391 5.13 20.86 23.18
C ARG A 391 4.82 20.47 21.74
N TYR A 392 5.13 19.23 21.39
CA TYR A 392 4.95 18.71 20.04
C TYR A 392 3.76 17.75 19.97
N TYR A 393 3.07 17.81 18.84
CA TYR A 393 1.87 17.02 18.59
C TYR A 393 1.95 16.37 17.21
N LEU A 394 1.35 15.19 17.07
CA LEU A 394 1.01 14.58 15.80
C LEU A 394 -0.47 14.78 15.55
N TRP A 395 -0.80 15.41 14.43
CA TRP A 395 -2.18 15.62 14.00
C TRP A 395 -2.39 14.91 12.66
N ASP A 396 -3.46 14.12 12.57
CA ASP A 396 -3.91 13.54 11.31
C ASP A 396 -5.24 14.21 10.91
N ALA A 397 -5.23 14.86 9.74
CA ALA A 397 -6.40 15.57 9.24
C ALA A 397 -7.53 14.63 8.81
N TRP A 398 -7.25 13.35 8.51
CA TRP A 398 -8.23 12.39 8.02
C TRP A 398 -9.10 11.84 9.14
N ASP A 399 -8.51 11.48 10.28
CA ASP A 399 -9.25 10.99 11.44
C ASP A 399 -9.55 12.09 12.47
N GLY A 400 -8.93 13.26 12.32
CA GLY A 400 -9.09 14.43 13.18
C GLY A 400 -8.49 14.26 14.57
N ARG A 401 -7.62 13.25 14.80
CA ARG A 401 -7.01 12.98 16.09
C ARG A 401 -5.78 13.85 16.30
N LEU A 402 -5.66 14.39 17.51
CA LEU A 402 -4.49 15.13 17.94
C LEU A 402 -3.81 14.35 19.06
N LEU A 403 -2.59 13.91 18.81
CA LEU A 403 -1.77 13.10 19.72
C LEU A 403 -0.62 13.96 20.24
N ARG A 404 -0.43 14.03 21.55
CA ARG A 404 0.71 14.73 22.15
C ARG A 404 1.88 13.79 22.33
N PHE A 405 3.07 14.15 21.82
CA PHE A 405 4.29 13.41 22.12
C PHE A 405 4.68 13.59 23.59
N ARG A 406 5.08 12.51 24.25
CA ARG A 406 5.56 12.57 25.64
C ARG A 406 6.92 13.25 25.72
N ASP A 407 7.17 13.82 26.90
CA ASP A 407 8.39 14.59 27.18
C ASP A 407 9.68 13.76 26.95
N SER A 408 9.61 12.43 27.13
CA SER A 408 10.68 11.47 26.79
C SER A 408 11.19 11.55 25.34
N TRP A 409 10.35 12.00 24.41
CA TRP A 409 10.68 12.14 22.99
C TRP A 409 11.15 13.54 22.60
N THR A 410 10.91 14.53 23.45
CA THR A 410 11.14 15.95 23.17
C THR A 410 12.18 16.60 24.08
N GLU A 411 12.53 15.98 25.21
CA GLU A 411 13.56 16.46 26.13
C GLU A 411 14.98 16.08 25.69
N GLY A 412 15.96 16.90 26.06
CA GLY A 412 17.40 16.60 25.85
C GLY A 412 17.97 17.00 24.49
N PHE A 413 17.20 17.64 23.61
CA PHE A 413 17.67 18.12 22.31
C PHE A 413 18.20 19.56 22.39
N THR A 414 19.34 19.81 21.74
CA THR A 414 20.00 21.12 21.70
C THR A 414 19.42 22.07 20.66
N SER A 415 18.65 21.54 19.70
CA SER A 415 17.95 22.33 18.68
C SER A 415 16.61 21.69 18.30
N LYS A 416 15.67 22.51 17.82
CA LYS A 416 14.35 22.06 17.34
C LYS A 416 14.47 21.13 16.13
N GLU A 417 15.49 21.31 15.29
CA GLU A 417 15.75 20.50 14.11
C GLU A 417 16.14 19.06 14.49
N LEU A 418 17.01 18.89 15.48
CA LEU A 418 17.41 17.56 15.98
C LEU A 418 16.22 16.84 16.62
N LEU A 419 15.37 17.57 17.35
CA LEU A 419 14.14 17.04 17.93
C LEU A 419 13.17 16.56 16.84
N VAL A 420 12.87 17.41 15.85
CA VAL A 420 11.98 17.04 14.74
C VAL A 420 12.56 15.86 13.96
N SER A 421 13.87 15.83 13.73
CA SER A 421 14.54 14.68 13.10
C SER A 421 14.37 13.41 13.93
N ASN A 422 14.50 13.47 15.26
CA ASN A 422 14.26 12.32 16.13
C ASN A 422 12.83 11.79 15.99
N LEU A 423 11.82 12.68 16.04
CA LEU A 423 10.41 12.33 15.89
C LEU A 423 10.15 11.68 14.52
N VAL A 424 10.64 12.28 13.43
CA VAL A 424 10.43 11.76 12.07
C VAL A 424 11.15 10.43 11.86
N CYS A 425 12.40 10.29 12.33
CA CYS A 425 13.17 9.05 12.17
C CYS A 425 12.61 7.88 12.98
N ASN A 426 11.98 8.16 14.12
CA ASN A 426 11.41 7.17 15.03
C ASN A 426 9.87 7.19 15.05
N MET A 427 9.22 7.74 14.01
CA MET A 427 7.77 8.03 14.00
C MET A 427 6.91 6.88 14.51
N THR A 428 7.12 5.65 14.00
CA THR A 428 6.35 4.47 14.43
C THR A 428 6.43 4.20 15.94
N ARG A 429 7.58 4.45 16.57
CA ARG A 429 7.77 4.26 18.00
C ARG A 429 7.27 5.45 18.80
N ALA A 430 7.47 6.66 18.27
CA ALA A 430 7.04 7.90 18.91
C ALA A 430 5.51 8.00 18.95
N GLU A 431 4.82 7.60 17.88
CA GLU A 431 3.35 7.59 17.79
C GLU A 431 2.71 6.63 18.80
N MET A 432 3.30 5.43 19.00
CA MET A 432 2.83 4.46 19.99
C MET A 432 2.96 4.94 21.45
N ASP A 433 3.73 6.00 21.69
CA ASP A 433 4.00 6.58 23.01
C ASP A 433 3.54 8.06 23.06
N THR A 434 2.31 8.28 22.62
CA THR A 434 1.60 9.57 22.66
C THR A 434 0.41 9.55 23.62
N ASP A 435 -0.04 10.73 24.03
CA ASP A 435 -1.29 10.89 24.77
C ASP A 435 -2.37 11.52 23.86
N ASP A 436 -3.56 10.91 23.78
CA ASP A 436 -4.70 11.47 23.04
C ASP A 436 -5.18 12.81 23.63
N ILE A 437 -5.32 13.82 22.78
CA ILE A 437 -5.96 15.09 23.12
C ILE A 437 -7.36 15.10 22.52
N TYR A 438 -8.37 15.21 23.38
CA TYR A 438 -9.76 15.26 22.98
C TYR A 438 -10.21 16.72 22.76
N LYS A 439 -11.04 16.95 21.75
CA LYS A 439 -11.74 18.23 21.59
C LYS A 439 -12.60 18.50 22.84
N GLU A 440 -12.58 19.72 23.33
CA GLU A 440 -13.56 20.12 24.34
C GLU A 440 -14.96 20.03 23.68
N ARG A 441 -15.84 19.20 24.22
CA ARG A 441 -17.27 19.27 23.85
C ARG A 441 -17.72 20.66 24.26
N LEU A 442 -18.08 21.48 23.29
CA LEU A 442 -18.97 22.60 23.53
C LEU A 442 -20.22 22.02 24.18
N VAL A 443 -20.34 22.23 25.49
CA VAL A 443 -21.62 22.11 26.18
C VAL A 443 -22.40 23.33 25.74
N ASP A 444 -23.24 23.14 24.73
CA ASP A 444 -24.51 23.86 24.52
C ASP A 444 -25.37 23.10 23.51
#